data_AF-A0A933JYB7-F1
#
_entry.id   AF-A0A933JYB7-F1
#
_cell.length_a   1.000
_cell.length_b   1.000
_cell.length_c   1.000
_cell.angle_alpha   90.00
_cell.angle_beta   90.00
_cell.angle_gamma   90.00
#
_symmetry.space_group_name_H-M   'P 1'
#
loop_
_entity.id
_entity.type
_entity.pdbx_description
1 polymer ?
#
loop_
_entity_poly.entity_id
_entity_poly.type
_entity_poly.pdbx_seq_one_letter_code
_entity_poly.pdbx_strand_id
1 'polypeptide(L)'
;MQALLVSSDLLGEVKSALASAGRDDLAKKLAESERTELTSSEAASLLGVSSTNTVKKWLEGGAFPGAFRTAGGHWRFPLADVLKAQERVEQLRQKNAARDLAPPDGDDMPEPPLL
;
A
#
# COMPACT_ATOMS: atom_id res chain seq x y z
N MET A 1 -2.26 21.64 -3.70
CA MET A 1 -1.97 21.30 -2.29
C MET A 1 -0.47 21.09 -2.18
N GLN A 2 0.23 21.97 -1.47
CA GLN A 2 1.69 21.91 -1.32
C GLN A 2 2.01 20.94 -0.17
N ALA A 3 2.62 19.79 -0.47
CA ALA A 3 3.08 18.88 0.58
C ALA A 3 4.25 19.55 1.31
N LEU A 4 4.05 19.85 2.59
CA LEU A 4 5.10 20.37 3.46
C LEU A 4 6.16 19.27 3.61
N LEU A 5 7.27 19.40 2.89
CA LEU A 5 8.45 18.54 3.08
C LEU A 5 9.03 18.88 4.44
N VAL A 6 8.65 18.13 5.47
CA VAL A 6 9.31 18.18 6.77
C VAL A 6 10.72 17.61 6.56
N SER A 7 11.74 18.43 6.82
CA SER A 7 13.14 17.98 6.73
C SER A 7 13.38 16.80 7.67
N SER A 8 14.21 15.83 7.26
CA SER A 8 14.57 14.66 8.08
C SER A 8 15.12 15.05 9.46
N ASP A 9 15.80 16.20 9.56
CA ASP A 9 16.32 16.74 10.82
C ASP A 9 15.21 17.13 11.80
N LEU A 10 14.13 17.75 11.31
CA LEU A 10 12.96 18.15 12.13
C LEU A 10 12.25 16.93 12.72
N LEU A 11 12.16 15.83 11.98
CA LEU A 11 11.57 14.58 12.49
C LEU A 11 12.45 13.96 13.59
N GLY A 12 13.77 14.04 13.43
CA GLY A 12 14.72 13.62 14.46
C GLY A 12 14.57 14.42 15.76
N GLU A 13 14.45 15.74 15.65
CA GLU A 13 14.23 16.63 16.81
C GLU A 13 12.91 16.33 17.53
N VAL A 14 11.82 16.16 16.79
CA VAL A 14 10.50 15.83 17.36
C VAL A 14 10.54 14.48 18.07
N LYS A 15 11.19 13.47 17.48
CA LYS A 15 11.34 12.15 18.11
C LYS A 15 12.12 12.24 19.43
N SER A 16 13.21 13.01 19.44
CA SER A 16 14.02 13.24 20.65
C SER A 16 13.22 14.00 21.72
N ALA A 17 12.43 15.01 21.32
CA ALA A 17 11.58 15.76 22.22
C ALA A 17 10.50 14.86 22.85
N LEU A 18 9.85 14.01 22.06
CA LEU A 18 8.83 13.05 22.53
C LEU A 18 9.43 12.04 23.53
N ALA A 19 10.62 11.50 23.25
CA ALA A 19 11.31 10.61 24.18
C ALA A 19 11.68 11.32 25.50
N SER A 20 12.19 12.56 25.42
CA SER A 20 12.53 13.35 26.61
C SER A 20 11.31 13.72 27.47
N ALA A 21 10.13 13.80 26.84
CA ALA A 21 8.85 14.03 27.52
C ALA A 21 8.22 12.75 28.08
N GLY A 22 8.90 11.60 27.99
CA GLY A 22 8.39 10.30 28.43
C GLY A 22 7.25 9.75 27.57
N ARG A 23 7.09 10.25 26.33
CA ARG A 23 6.09 9.80 25.34
C ARG A 23 6.70 8.78 24.38
N ASP A 24 7.28 7.72 24.94
CA ASP A 24 7.93 6.65 24.18
C ASP A 24 6.94 5.95 23.23
N ASP A 25 5.66 5.90 23.60
CA ASP A 25 4.58 5.39 22.76
C ASP A 25 4.39 6.19 21.47
N LEU A 26 4.47 7.52 21.55
CA LEU A 26 4.35 8.41 20.39
C LEU A 26 5.63 8.43 19.55
N ALA A 27 6.80 8.43 20.20
CA ALA A 27 8.09 8.32 19.51
C ALA A 27 8.18 7.01 18.71
N LYS A 28 7.65 5.92 19.27
CA LYS A 28 7.56 4.63 18.59
C LYS A 28 6.58 4.67 17.41
N LYS A 29 5.38 5.24 17.58
CA LYS A 29 4.42 5.41 16.46
C LYS A 29 4.99 6.25 15.32
N LEU A 30 5.74 7.30 15.65
CA LEU A 30 6.41 8.14 14.65
C LEU A 30 7.46 7.34 13.88
N ALA A 31 8.33 6.61 14.59
CA ALA A 31 9.30 5.72 13.96
C ALA A 31 8.63 4.62 13.12
N GLU A 32 7.48 4.12 13.57
CA GLU A 32 6.68 3.15 12.81
C GLU A 32 6.11 3.73 11.52
N SER A 33 5.78 5.03 11.50
CA SER A 33 5.30 5.76 10.32
C SER A 33 6.39 6.11 9.31
N GLU A 34 7.65 6.14 9.73
CA GLU A 34 8.82 6.33 8.86
C GLU A 34 9.23 5.05 8.13
N ARG A 35 8.70 3.89 8.54
CA ARG A 35 9.05 2.62 7.89
C ARG A 35 8.57 2.61 6.45
N THR A 36 9.53 2.43 5.55
CA THR A 36 9.30 2.30 4.11
C THR A 36 8.85 0.89 3.70
N GLU A 37 8.81 -0.05 4.65
CA GLU A 37 8.48 -1.45 4.42
C GLU A 37 7.43 -1.94 5.40
N LEU A 38 6.45 -2.67 4.87
CA LEU A 38 5.31 -3.21 5.59
C LEU A 38 5.37 -4.74 5.60
N THR A 39 4.86 -5.35 6.66
CA THR A 39 4.49 -6.76 6.69
C THR A 39 3.22 -7.02 5.88
N SER A 40 2.91 -8.29 5.57
CA SER A 40 1.62 -8.66 4.95
C SER A 40 0.41 -8.20 5.77
N SER A 41 0.53 -8.16 7.11
CA SER A 41 -0.57 -7.71 7.99
C SER A 41 -0.76 -6.20 7.91
N GLU A 42 0.33 -5.43 7.97
CA GLU A 42 0.27 -3.97 7.86
C GLU A 42 -0.23 -3.56 6.46
N ALA A 43 0.24 -4.23 5.40
CA ALA A 43 -0.26 -4.02 4.05
C ALA A 43 -1.77 -4.33 3.94
N ALA A 44 -2.25 -5.41 4.58
CA ALA A 44 -3.66 -5.75 4.59
C ALA A 44 -4.52 -4.68 5.27
N SER A 45 -4.08 -4.20 6.44
CA SER A 45 -4.75 -3.12 7.16
C SER A 45 -4.80 -1.83 6.33
N LEU A 46 -3.69 -1.46 5.66
CA LEU A 46 -3.63 -0.24 4.85
C LEU A 46 -4.51 -0.32 3.61
N LEU A 47 -4.58 -1.49 2.97
CA LEU A 47 -5.46 -1.74 1.82
C LEU A 47 -6.93 -1.92 2.21
N GLY A 48 -7.25 -1.97 3.50
CA GLY A 48 -8.60 -2.21 4.00
C GLY A 48 -9.12 -3.62 3.69
N VAL A 49 -8.22 -4.61 3.58
CA VAL A 49 -8.58 -6.02 3.37
C VAL A 49 -8.45 -6.81 4.67
N SER A 50 -9.50 -7.55 5.01
CA SER A 50 -9.57 -8.27 6.29
C SER A 50 -8.62 -9.48 6.38
N SER A 51 -8.11 -9.97 5.26
CA SER A 51 -7.26 -11.16 5.22
C SER A 51 -5.91 -10.88 4.57
N THR A 52 -4.86 -11.30 5.24
CA THR A 52 -3.49 -11.31 4.71
C THR A 52 -3.32 -12.25 3.52
N ASN A 53 -4.20 -13.25 3.39
CA ASN A 53 -4.19 -14.17 2.26
C ASN A 53 -4.59 -13.45 0.94
N THR A 54 -5.44 -12.43 1.03
CA THR A 54 -5.78 -11.58 -0.11
C THR A 54 -4.56 -10.83 -0.62
N VAL A 55 -3.76 -10.26 0.29
CA VAL A 55 -2.52 -9.56 -0.06
C VAL A 55 -1.52 -10.52 -0.71
N LYS A 56 -1.43 -11.77 -0.24
CA LYS A 56 -0.58 -12.79 -0.88
C LYS A 56 -1.04 -13.14 -2.29
N LYS A 57 -2.34 -13.31 -2.52
CA LYS A 57 -2.88 -13.53 -3.87
C LYS A 57 -2.59 -12.35 -4.80
N TRP A 58 -2.68 -11.12 -4.29
CA TRP A 58 -2.35 -9.93 -5.07
C TRP A 58 -0.85 -9.84 -5.37
N LEU A 59 -0.01 -10.25 -4.43
CA LEU A 59 1.43 -10.40 -4.65
C LEU A 59 1.72 -11.41 -5.76
N GLU A 60 1.09 -12.59 -5.73
CA GLU A 60 1.20 -13.60 -6.78
C GLU A 60 0.70 -13.07 -8.14
N GLY A 61 -0.32 -12.21 -8.13
CA GLY A 61 -0.81 -11.49 -9.30
C GLY A 61 0.03 -10.28 -9.73
N GLY A 62 1.17 -10.01 -9.08
CA GLY A 62 2.09 -8.92 -9.47
C GLY A 62 1.68 -7.52 -9.00
N ALA A 63 0.79 -7.39 -8.03
CA ALA A 63 0.34 -6.09 -7.52
C ALA A 63 1.44 -5.30 -6.79
N PHE A 64 2.49 -5.97 -6.33
CA PHE A 64 3.60 -5.38 -5.54
C PHE A 64 4.96 -5.74 -6.16
N PRO A 65 5.42 -5.00 -7.17
CA PRO A 65 6.64 -5.36 -7.92
C PRO A 65 7.93 -5.28 -7.08
N GLY A 66 7.99 -4.44 -6.06
CA GLY A 66 9.13 -4.31 -5.17
C GLY A 66 9.05 -5.17 -3.91
N ALA A 67 8.04 -6.04 -3.77
CA ALA A 67 7.94 -6.93 -2.63
C ALA A 67 9.04 -8.01 -2.65
N PHE A 68 9.63 -8.29 -1.50
CA PHE A 68 10.73 -9.23 -1.37
C PHE A 68 10.59 -10.10 -0.11
N ARG A 69 11.26 -11.25 -0.11
CA ARG A 69 11.35 -12.12 1.07
C ARG A 69 12.63 -11.84 1.84
N THR A 70 12.52 -11.73 3.16
CA THR A 70 13.69 -11.69 4.04
C THR A 70 14.34 -13.07 4.13
N ALA A 71 15.56 -13.15 4.67
CA ALA A 71 16.26 -14.41 4.94
C ALA A 71 15.45 -15.38 5.82
N GLY A 72 14.57 -14.85 6.68
CA GLY A 72 13.63 -15.64 7.51
C GLY A 72 12.36 -16.10 6.79
N GLY A 73 12.23 -15.83 5.48
CA GLY A 73 11.10 -16.26 4.66
C GLY A 73 9.85 -15.37 4.75
N HIS A 74 9.87 -14.29 5.53
CA HIS A 74 8.77 -13.35 5.65
C HIS A 74 8.75 -12.35 4.49
N TRP A 75 7.55 -12.03 3.98
CA TRP A 75 7.38 -11.02 2.94
C TRP A 75 7.43 -9.60 3.50
N ARG A 76 8.13 -8.72 2.78
CA ARG A 76 8.18 -7.27 2.98
C ARG A 76 7.64 -6.58 1.75
N PHE A 77 6.83 -5.56 1.98
CA PHE A 77 6.13 -4.80 0.95
C PHE A 77 6.57 -3.34 1.05
N PRO A 78 7.16 -2.76 0.00
CA PRO A 78 7.46 -1.34 0.00
C PRO A 78 6.16 -0.53 0.18
N LEU A 79 6.18 0.45 1.08
CA LEU A 79 5.05 1.32 1.37
C LEU A 79 4.53 1.99 0.08
N ALA A 80 5.44 2.43 -0.79
CA ALA A 80 5.11 3.04 -2.07
C ALA A 80 4.27 2.13 -2.98
N ASP A 81 4.56 0.83 -3.00
CA ASP A 81 3.80 -0.13 -3.81
C ASP A 81 2.43 -0.40 -3.22
N VAL A 82 2.33 -0.47 -1.88
CA VAL A 82 1.04 -0.64 -1.21
C VAL A 82 0.14 0.58 -1.42
N LEU A 83 0.69 1.80 -1.38
CA LEU A 83 -0.05 3.02 -1.67
C LEU A 83 -0.56 3.06 -3.13
N LYS A 84 0.28 2.68 -4.10
CA LYS A 84 -0.14 2.56 -5.51
C LYS A 84 -1.27 1.53 -5.68
N ALA A 85 -1.20 0.40 -4.98
CA ALA A 85 -2.25 -0.60 -5.00
C ALA A 85 -3.54 -0.08 -4.37
N GLN A 86 -3.45 0.67 -3.27
CA GLN A 86 -4.60 1.33 -2.63
C GLN A 86 -5.29 2.31 -3.57
N GLU A 87 -4.52 3.15 -4.26
CA GLU A 87 -5.04 4.11 -5.24
C GLU A 87 -5.76 3.38 -6.38
N ARG A 88 -5.18 2.30 -6.92
CA ARG A 88 -5.82 1.49 -7.96
C ARG A 88 -7.15 0.89 -7.48
N VAL A 89 -7.20 0.38 -6.25
CA VAL A 89 -8.45 -0.15 -5.66
C VAL A 89 -9.50 0.94 -5.54
N GLU A 90 -9.12 2.13 -5.09
CA GLU A 90 -10.05 3.25 -4.95
C GLU A 90 -10.55 3.75 -6.30
N GLN A 91 -9.69 3.85 -7.32
CA GLN A 91 -10.09 4.15 -8.69
C GLN A 91 -11.10 3.12 -9.24
N LEU A 92 -10.86 1.82 -9.00
CA LEU A 92 -11.80 0.77 -9.38
C LEU A 92 -13.13 0.90 -8.64
N ARG A 93 -13.12 1.22 -7.34
CA ARG A 93 -14.34 1.48 -6.56
C ARG A 93 -15.13 2.66 -7.12
N GLN A 94 -14.45 3.75 -7.46
CA GLN A 94 -15.06 4.95 -8.05
C GLN A 94 -15.70 4.64 -9.40
N LYS A 95 -14.98 3.91 -10.29
CA LYS A 95 -15.53 3.45 -11.58
C LYS A 95 -16.75 2.55 -11.40
N ASN A 96 -16.67 1.57 -10.50
CA ASN A 96 -17.79 0.67 -10.19
C ASN A 96 -18.99 1.42 -9.60
N ALA A 97 -18.75 2.42 -8.73
CA ALA A 97 -19.79 3.26 -8.14
C ALA A 97 -20.46 4.16 -9.18
N ALA A 98 -19.71 4.63 -10.17
CA ALA A 98 -20.24 5.40 -11.31
C ALA A 98 -21.12 4.55 -12.26
N ARG A 99 -21.27 3.23 -12.02
CA ARG A 99 -21.91 2.27 -12.93
C ARG A 99 -21.31 2.30 -14.34
N ASP A 100 -20.03 2.65 -14.43
CA ASP A 100 -19.27 2.59 -15.68
C ASP A 100 -18.94 1.12 -15.99
N LEU A 101 -20.00 0.39 -16.31
CA LEU A 101 -20.03 -1.01 -16.72
C LEU A 101 -19.89 -1.14 -18.23
N ALA A 102 -19.59 -0.04 -18.94
CA ALA A 102 -19.36 -0.09 -20.37
C ALA A 102 -18.25 -1.12 -20.61
N PRO A 103 -18.57 -2.26 -21.25
CA PRO A 103 -17.53 -3.09 -21.82
C PRO A 103 -16.68 -2.18 -22.70
N PRO A 104 -15.36 -2.42 -22.83
CA PRO A 104 -14.62 -1.77 -23.92
C PRO A 104 -15.45 -1.95 -25.20
N ASP A 105 -15.67 -0.85 -25.94
CA ASP A 105 -16.46 -0.87 -27.18
C ASP A 105 -15.98 -2.07 -28.01
N GLY A 106 -16.91 -2.98 -28.32
CA GLY A 106 -16.66 -4.36 -28.73
C GLY A 106 -16.06 -4.54 -30.13
N ASP A 107 -15.33 -3.55 -30.64
CA ASP A 107 -14.69 -3.61 -31.95
C ASP A 107 -13.27 -4.22 -31.91
N ASP A 108 -12.65 -4.34 -30.72
CA ASP A 108 -11.30 -4.90 -30.53
C ASP A 108 -11.27 -6.24 -29.77
N MET A 109 -12.40 -6.91 -29.62
CA MET A 109 -12.41 -8.31 -29.17
C MET A 109 -12.00 -9.21 -30.35
N PRO A 110 -10.82 -9.87 -30.33
CA PRO A 110 -10.58 -10.94 -31.29
C PRO A 110 -11.70 -11.97 -31.12
N GLU A 111 -12.46 -12.21 -32.19
CA GLU A 111 -13.53 -13.19 -32.18
C GLU A 111 -13.00 -14.50 -31.58
N PRO A 112 -13.70 -15.09 -30.58
CA PRO A 112 -13.31 -16.40 -30.10
C PRO A 112 -13.33 -17.38 -31.28
N PRO A 113 -12.30 -18.22 -31.47
CA PRO A 113 -12.29 -19.16 -32.58
C PRO A 113 -13.51 -20.07 -32.48
N LEU A 114 -14.29 -20.10 -33.57
CA LEU A 114 -15.43 -21.00 -33.70
C LEU A 114 -14.93 -22.45 -33.55
N LEU A 115 -15.43 -23.15 -32.54
CA LEU A 115 -15.27 -24.60 -32.38
C LEU A 115 -16.29 -25.34 -33.24
#